data_AF-A0A961AIU3-F1
#
_entry.id   AF-A0A961AIU3-F1
#
_cell.length_a   1.000
_cell.length_b   1.000
_cell.length_c   1.000
_cell.angle_alpha   90.00
_cell.angle_beta   90.00
_cell.angle_gamma   90.00
#
_symmetry.space_group_name_H-M   'P 1'
#
loop_
_entity.id
_entity.type
_entity.pdbx_description
1 polymer ?
#
loop_
_entity_poly.entity_id
_entity_poly.type
_entity_poly.pdbx_seq_one_letter_code
_entity_poly.pdbx_strand_id
1 'polypeptide(L)'
;MIPPEMKLAALPRSAIDPPDNPSTPEKVALGRLLFFDPVLSATEKVACSTCHHPRYGWADGRATPLGVGGRGIGPQRLLSEPSGIEPLQRNTPGLLNVGFNGLVSGSTYDPEKAPMFWDAREAGLEAQLLHPIRSRAEMRGDACADSEAVAAMVDRVRRVTGYREKFSHAFPEQSHEPITATTIAAAVAAFERSLIGGNSPFDRFQRGDSTALTEPQQRGMKTFEKAGCIQCHGGPMFSDFKRHVIGVPGTGADDRQALRTPTLRNLGLTAPYLHRGQARTLEDVLIFYEQLMDTVSETLDGGDASLDPPLDPLLKHLHLE
;
A
#
# COMPACT_ATOMS: atom_id res chain seq x y z
N MET A 1 -12.55 8.97 26.84
CA MET A 1 -11.33 8.14 26.98
C MET A 1 -11.11 7.45 25.66
N ILE A 2 -9.92 7.53 25.06
CA ILE A 2 -9.61 6.88 23.77
C ILE A 2 -9.61 5.36 24.00
N PRO A 3 -10.42 4.59 23.26
CA PRO A 3 -10.44 3.14 23.39
C PRO A 3 -9.05 2.52 23.14
N PRO A 4 -8.63 1.50 23.91
CA PRO A 4 -7.28 0.92 23.81
C PRO A 4 -6.87 0.53 22.39
N GLU A 5 -7.81 0.05 21.57
CA GLU A 5 -7.63 -0.34 20.18
C GLU A 5 -7.25 0.82 19.25
N MET A 6 -7.63 2.06 19.58
CA MET A 6 -7.30 3.26 18.81
C MET A 6 -5.96 3.87 19.20
N LYS A 7 -5.38 3.49 20.36
CA LYS A 7 -4.12 4.08 20.83
C LYS A 7 -3.01 3.76 19.85
N LEU A 8 -2.20 4.78 19.55
CA LEU A 8 -1.00 4.61 18.74
C LEU A 8 -0.06 3.62 19.44
N ALA A 9 0.50 2.69 18.68
CA ALA A 9 1.34 1.63 19.21
C ALA A 9 2.58 1.41 18.35
N ALA A 10 3.63 0.89 18.97
CA ALA A 10 4.82 0.50 18.23
C ALA A 10 4.53 -0.68 17.30
N LEU A 11 5.19 -0.74 16.14
CA LEU A 11 5.03 -1.86 15.21
C LEU A 11 5.51 -3.17 15.85
N PRO A 12 4.93 -4.34 15.55
CA PRO A 12 5.58 -5.60 15.88
C PRO A 12 6.94 -5.72 15.16
N ARG A 13 7.84 -6.52 15.73
CA ARG A 13 9.20 -6.71 15.16
C ARG A 13 9.21 -7.62 13.92
N SER A 14 8.17 -8.42 13.75
CA SER A 14 8.00 -9.37 12.65
C SER A 14 6.52 -9.46 12.27
N ALA A 15 6.24 -9.64 10.98
CA ALA A 15 4.91 -9.98 10.49
C ALA A 15 4.58 -11.45 10.79
N ILE A 16 3.30 -11.76 10.88
CA ILE A 16 2.81 -13.15 10.93
C ILE A 16 2.64 -13.60 9.47
N ASP A 17 3.12 -14.80 9.16
CA ASP A 17 2.94 -15.39 7.84
C ASP A 17 1.61 -16.16 7.73
N PRO A 18 1.00 -16.22 6.53
CA PRO A 18 -0.05 -17.17 6.23
C PRO A 18 0.39 -18.62 6.52
N PRO A 19 -0.47 -19.49 7.08
CA PRO A 19 -0.11 -20.87 7.38
C PRO A 19 0.37 -21.69 6.17
N ASP A 20 -0.17 -21.38 4.98
CA ASP A 20 0.17 -22.01 3.71
C ASP A 20 1.38 -21.38 3.00
N ASN A 21 1.85 -20.21 3.47
CA ASN A 21 3.04 -19.54 2.96
C ASN A 21 3.95 -18.98 4.08
N PRO A 22 4.51 -19.85 4.95
CA PRO A 22 5.54 -19.44 5.90
C PRO A 22 6.77 -18.91 5.16
N SER A 23 7.30 -17.77 5.61
CA SER A 23 8.47 -17.13 5.01
C SER A 23 9.73 -17.91 5.39
N THR A 24 10.60 -18.14 4.41
CA THR A 24 11.96 -18.67 4.60
C THR A 24 12.97 -17.73 3.95
N PRO A 25 14.26 -17.77 4.35
CA PRO A 25 15.31 -17.00 3.67
C PRO A 25 15.34 -17.22 2.15
N GLU A 26 15.09 -18.46 1.70
CA GLU A 26 15.07 -18.85 0.30
C GLU A 26 13.87 -18.23 -0.45
N LYS A 27 12.67 -18.27 0.14
CA LYS A 27 11.47 -17.62 -0.43
C LYS A 27 11.63 -16.11 -0.51
N VAL A 28 12.15 -15.48 0.55
CA VAL A 28 12.42 -14.03 0.58
C VAL A 28 13.46 -13.64 -0.47
N ALA A 29 14.55 -14.40 -0.60
CA ALA A 29 15.58 -14.13 -1.59
C ALA A 29 15.06 -14.31 -3.03
N LEU A 30 14.27 -15.34 -3.29
CA LEU A 30 13.62 -15.57 -4.58
C LEU A 30 12.59 -14.46 -4.91
N GLY A 31 11.74 -14.11 -3.95
CA GLY A 31 10.77 -13.04 -4.07
C GLY A 31 11.41 -11.70 -4.39
N ARG A 32 12.54 -11.40 -3.73
CA ARG A 32 13.34 -10.21 -4.01
C ARG A 32 13.83 -10.19 -5.46
N LEU A 33 14.28 -11.32 -6.01
CA LEU A 33 14.71 -11.34 -7.41
C LEU A 33 13.54 -11.05 -8.35
N LEU A 34 12.42 -11.75 -8.15
CA LEU A 34 11.20 -11.60 -8.96
C LEU A 34 10.62 -10.17 -8.90
N PHE A 35 10.66 -9.53 -7.72
CA PHE A 35 10.13 -8.18 -7.51
C PHE A 35 10.84 -7.12 -8.38
N PHE A 36 12.13 -7.30 -8.64
CA PHE A 36 12.95 -6.39 -9.45
C PHE A 36 13.10 -6.85 -10.91
N ASP A 37 12.62 -8.04 -11.24
CA ASP A 37 12.77 -8.63 -12.57
C ASP A 37 11.52 -8.37 -13.42
N PRO A 38 11.65 -7.73 -14.59
CA PRO A 38 10.51 -7.47 -15.45
C PRO A 38 9.92 -8.74 -16.11
N VAL A 39 10.53 -9.92 -15.92
CA VAL A 39 10.03 -11.24 -16.39
C VAL A 39 8.56 -11.49 -16.05
N LEU A 40 8.06 -10.91 -14.96
CA LEU A 40 6.67 -11.06 -14.55
C LEU A 40 5.70 -10.35 -15.51
N SER A 41 6.11 -9.22 -16.10
CA SER A 41 5.30 -8.46 -17.05
C SER A 41 5.22 -9.14 -18.42
N ALA A 42 4.10 -8.99 -19.12
CA ALA A 42 3.93 -9.56 -20.45
C ALA A 42 4.82 -8.89 -21.51
N THR A 43 5.27 -7.66 -21.24
CA THR A 43 6.17 -6.91 -22.12
C THR A 43 7.65 -7.05 -21.76
N GLU A 44 7.96 -7.72 -20.64
CA GLU A 44 9.31 -7.86 -20.08
C GLU A 44 10.01 -6.49 -19.88
N LYS A 45 9.24 -5.44 -19.60
CA LYS A 45 9.71 -4.04 -19.44
C LYS A 45 9.31 -3.39 -18.12
N VAL A 46 8.42 -4.00 -17.34
CA VAL A 46 7.92 -3.46 -16.08
C VAL A 46 8.09 -4.51 -14.99
N ALA A 47 8.66 -4.12 -13.86
CA ALA A 47 8.76 -4.94 -12.66
C ALA A 47 7.93 -4.30 -11.52
N CYS A 48 7.66 -5.03 -10.44
CA CYS A 48 7.02 -4.47 -9.25
C CYS A 48 7.78 -3.22 -8.76
N SER A 49 9.13 -3.30 -8.77
CA SER A 49 10.03 -2.20 -8.40
C SER A 49 9.97 -0.97 -9.31
N THR A 50 9.27 -1.03 -10.46
CA THR A 50 9.08 0.13 -11.33
C THR A 50 8.14 1.15 -10.68
N CYS A 51 7.08 0.65 -10.03
CA CYS A 51 6.11 1.46 -9.30
C CYS A 51 6.37 1.46 -7.79
N HIS A 52 7.00 0.41 -7.25
CA HIS A 52 7.30 0.29 -5.81
C HIS A 52 8.80 0.35 -5.56
N HIS A 53 9.43 1.48 -5.92
CA HIS A 53 10.88 1.61 -5.91
C HIS A 53 11.40 2.03 -4.51
N PRO A 54 12.45 1.39 -3.95
CA PRO A 54 12.93 1.69 -2.59
C PRO A 54 13.31 3.16 -2.37
N ARG A 55 13.84 3.84 -3.40
CA ARG A 55 14.21 5.27 -3.38
C ARG A 55 13.04 6.20 -3.03
N TYR A 56 11.80 5.77 -3.28
CA TYR A 56 10.60 6.57 -3.08
C TYR A 56 9.68 5.91 -2.03
N GLY A 57 10.27 5.34 -0.97
CA GLY A 57 9.50 4.72 0.11
C GLY A 57 8.74 3.46 -0.31
N TRP A 58 9.23 2.74 -1.32
CA TRP A 58 8.51 1.63 -1.98
C TRP A 58 7.20 2.05 -2.64
N ALA A 59 7.13 3.31 -3.08
CA ALA A 59 6.17 3.88 -4.02
C ALA A 59 6.92 4.39 -5.26
N ASP A 60 6.29 5.25 -6.07
CA ASP A 60 6.90 5.83 -7.27
C ASP A 60 7.10 7.35 -7.18
N GLY A 61 6.55 8.02 -6.17
CA GLY A 61 6.65 9.48 -6.06
C GLY A 61 5.90 10.24 -7.16
N ARG A 62 4.91 9.61 -7.81
CA ARG A 62 4.08 10.22 -8.86
C ARG A 62 2.64 10.35 -8.39
N ALA A 63 1.93 11.37 -8.89
CA ALA A 63 0.49 11.46 -8.68
C ALA A 63 -0.26 10.38 -9.48
N THR A 64 0.10 10.26 -10.77
CA THR A 64 -0.41 9.24 -11.68
C THR A 64 0.73 8.29 -12.10
N PRO A 65 0.71 7.04 -11.60
CA PRO A 65 1.70 6.03 -11.95
C PRO A 65 1.64 5.67 -13.44
N LEU A 66 2.79 5.24 -13.97
CA LEU A 66 2.93 4.82 -15.36
C LEU A 66 3.47 3.40 -15.41
N GLY A 67 2.67 2.43 -15.89
CA GLY A 67 3.12 1.07 -16.13
C GLY A 67 3.80 0.90 -17.49
N VAL A 68 3.30 -0.03 -18.31
CA VAL A 68 3.82 -0.28 -19.67
C VAL A 68 3.83 1.01 -20.50
N GLY A 69 4.84 1.16 -21.36
CA GLY A 69 5.02 2.35 -22.21
C GLY A 69 5.83 3.47 -21.55
N GLY A 70 6.04 3.42 -20.23
CA GLY A 70 6.93 4.33 -19.53
C GLY A 70 8.43 3.96 -19.63
N ARG A 71 9.31 4.97 -19.60
CA ARG A 71 10.77 4.83 -19.43
C ARG A 71 11.25 5.66 -18.25
N GLY A 72 12.23 5.15 -17.50
CA GLY A 72 12.72 5.78 -16.26
C GLY A 72 11.98 5.27 -15.02
N ILE A 73 12.28 5.85 -13.86
CA ILE A 73 11.69 5.50 -12.56
C ILE A 73 11.19 6.74 -11.84
N GLY A 74 10.15 6.54 -11.03
CA GLY A 74 9.52 7.56 -10.22
C GLY A 74 9.15 8.87 -10.95
N PRO A 75 9.46 10.06 -10.40
CA PRO A 75 9.10 11.33 -11.04
C PRO A 75 9.70 11.49 -12.44
N GLN A 76 10.84 10.86 -12.73
CA GLN A 76 11.51 10.90 -14.03
C GLN A 76 10.95 9.86 -15.02
N ARG A 77 9.97 9.03 -14.62
CA ARG A 77 9.32 8.09 -15.52
C ARG A 77 8.40 8.83 -16.48
N LEU A 78 8.62 8.71 -17.78
CA LEU A 78 7.84 9.41 -18.83
C LEU A 78 7.27 8.41 -19.84
N LEU A 79 6.06 8.66 -20.33
CA LEU A 79 5.46 7.89 -21.42
C LEU A 79 6.30 8.08 -22.70
N SER A 80 6.62 6.98 -23.38
CA SER A 80 7.35 6.99 -24.64
C SER A 80 6.37 6.98 -25.82
N GLU A 81 6.12 8.14 -26.44
CA GLU A 81 5.22 8.32 -27.61
C GLU A 81 3.80 7.73 -27.40
N PRO A 82 2.83 7.86 -28.33
CA PRO A 82 1.45 7.41 -28.07
C PRO A 82 1.37 5.89 -27.89
N SER A 83 1.47 5.43 -26.64
CA SER A 83 1.40 4.02 -26.27
C SER A 83 -0.03 3.46 -26.28
N GLY A 84 -1.04 4.32 -26.38
CA GLY A 84 -2.45 3.95 -26.20
C GLY A 84 -2.77 3.44 -24.78
N ILE A 85 -1.85 3.64 -23.83
CA ILE A 85 -1.99 3.29 -22.42
C ILE A 85 -2.08 4.59 -21.63
N GLU A 86 -3.20 4.76 -20.93
CA GLU A 86 -3.44 5.91 -20.07
C GLU A 86 -2.73 5.75 -18.71
N PRO A 87 -2.29 6.85 -18.08
CA PRO A 87 -1.82 6.84 -16.71
C PRO A 87 -2.85 6.23 -15.74
N LEU A 88 -2.34 5.56 -14.70
CA LEU A 88 -3.17 5.05 -13.63
C LEU A 88 -3.82 6.20 -12.86
N GLN A 89 -5.08 6.00 -12.46
CA GLN A 89 -5.89 7.01 -11.76
C GLN A 89 -5.66 7.04 -10.25
N ARG A 90 -4.92 6.07 -9.71
CA ARG A 90 -4.59 6.00 -8.29
C ARG A 90 -3.09 6.05 -8.08
N ASN A 91 -2.66 6.86 -7.12
CA ASN A 91 -1.28 6.94 -6.64
C ASN A 91 -0.83 5.57 -6.10
N THR A 92 0.45 5.26 -6.26
CA THR A 92 1.03 4.00 -5.79
C THR A 92 1.29 4.06 -4.28
N PRO A 93 0.65 3.21 -3.45
CA PRO A 93 0.93 3.15 -2.02
C PRO A 93 2.33 2.57 -1.76
N GLY A 94 2.98 3.00 -0.67
CA GLY A 94 4.24 2.41 -0.22
C GLY A 94 4.06 0.97 0.28
N LEU A 95 5.06 0.11 0.07
CA LEU A 95 5.07 -1.28 0.57
C LEU A 95 5.81 -1.49 1.89
N LEU A 96 6.46 -0.46 2.43
CA LEU A 96 7.14 -0.60 3.72
C LEU A 96 6.09 -0.86 4.82
N ASN A 97 6.23 -1.98 5.54
CA ASN A 97 5.31 -2.53 6.53
C ASN A 97 4.03 -3.16 5.95
N VAL A 98 3.95 -3.46 4.66
CA VAL A 98 2.72 -4.00 4.02
C VAL A 98 2.29 -5.35 4.60
N GLY A 99 3.22 -6.15 5.12
CA GLY A 99 2.95 -7.38 5.86
C GLY A 99 2.18 -7.20 7.17
N PHE A 100 1.82 -5.97 7.54
CA PHE A 100 0.97 -5.65 8.69
C PHE A 100 -0.36 -5.01 8.28
N ASN A 101 -0.71 -4.97 6.98
CA ASN A 101 -2.01 -4.47 6.56
C ASN A 101 -3.13 -5.26 7.23
N GLY A 102 -4.08 -4.59 7.89
CA GLY A 102 -5.14 -5.20 8.69
C GLY A 102 -4.79 -5.40 10.17
N LEU A 103 -3.57 -5.07 10.60
CA LEU A 103 -3.19 -5.14 12.02
C LEU A 103 -3.80 -3.98 12.82
N VAL A 104 -4.78 -4.31 13.66
CA VAL A 104 -5.43 -3.38 14.61
C VAL A 104 -5.18 -3.86 16.04
N SER A 105 -4.87 -2.93 16.95
CA SER A 105 -4.64 -3.26 18.36
C SER A 105 -5.87 -3.94 18.98
N GLY A 106 -5.66 -5.04 19.71
CA GLY A 106 -6.74 -5.77 20.39
C GLY A 106 -7.55 -6.72 19.51
N SER A 107 -7.27 -6.77 18.20
CA SER A 107 -7.90 -7.71 17.26
C SER A 107 -6.97 -8.86 16.89
N THR A 108 -7.54 -10.02 16.56
CA THR A 108 -6.78 -11.10 15.94
C THR A 108 -6.34 -10.68 14.54
N TYR A 109 -5.04 -10.74 14.28
CA TYR A 109 -4.48 -10.44 12.96
C TYR A 109 -4.48 -11.71 12.09
N ASP A 110 -4.95 -11.57 10.85
CA ASP A 110 -5.01 -12.63 9.84
C ASP A 110 -4.40 -12.10 8.52
N PRO A 111 -3.19 -12.55 8.14
CA PRO A 111 -2.51 -12.06 6.94
C PRO A 111 -3.21 -12.46 5.63
N GLU A 112 -4.00 -13.54 5.61
CA GLU A 112 -4.79 -13.95 4.42
C GLU A 112 -5.96 -13.00 4.16
N LYS A 113 -6.43 -12.29 5.20
CA LYS A 113 -7.50 -11.28 5.13
C LYS A 113 -6.99 -9.85 5.09
N ALA A 114 -5.68 -9.66 4.99
CA ALA A 114 -5.06 -8.34 4.96
C ALA A 114 -5.62 -7.51 3.78
N PRO A 115 -6.24 -6.34 4.01
CA PRO A 115 -6.89 -5.59 2.95
C PRO A 115 -5.87 -4.91 2.03
N MET A 116 -6.05 -5.11 0.72
CA MET A 116 -5.14 -4.63 -0.32
C MET A 116 -5.81 -3.60 -1.25
N PHE A 117 -4.99 -2.79 -1.92
CA PHE A 117 -5.42 -1.60 -2.68
C PHE A 117 -6.09 -0.51 -1.82
N TRP A 118 -6.37 0.62 -2.48
CA TRP A 118 -7.05 1.77 -1.88
C TRP A 118 -8.52 1.50 -1.55
N ASP A 119 -9.19 0.61 -2.28
CA ASP A 119 -10.62 0.27 -2.11
C ASP A 119 -10.84 -1.04 -1.34
N ALA A 120 -9.77 -1.64 -0.80
CA ALA A 120 -9.81 -2.93 -0.10
C ALA A 120 -10.48 -4.04 -0.91
N ARG A 121 -10.36 -4.02 -2.26
CA ARG A 121 -11.05 -4.97 -3.15
C ARG A 121 -10.45 -6.38 -3.15
N GLU A 122 -9.28 -6.55 -2.57
CA GLU A 122 -8.55 -7.82 -2.52
C GLU A 122 -8.01 -8.07 -1.11
N ALA A 123 -7.86 -9.35 -0.76
CA ALA A 123 -7.35 -9.80 0.51
C ALA A 123 -6.07 -10.63 0.33
N GLY A 124 -5.04 -10.30 1.12
CA GLY A 124 -3.75 -11.00 1.10
C GLY A 124 -2.81 -10.51 0.00
N LEU A 125 -1.50 -10.56 0.29
CA LEU A 125 -0.45 -10.14 -0.65
C LEU A 125 -0.38 -11.08 -1.86
N GLU A 126 -0.53 -12.38 -1.61
CA GLU A 126 -0.48 -13.43 -2.61
C GLU A 126 -1.54 -13.23 -3.71
N ALA A 127 -2.78 -12.88 -3.33
CA ALA A 127 -3.85 -12.62 -4.31
C ALA A 127 -3.67 -11.27 -5.01
N GLN A 128 -3.29 -10.22 -4.27
CA GLN A 128 -3.06 -8.87 -4.81
C GLN A 128 -2.07 -8.86 -5.98
N LEU A 129 -1.01 -9.65 -5.88
CA LEU A 129 0.08 -9.70 -6.87
C LEU A 129 -0.40 -10.03 -8.29
N LEU A 130 -1.46 -10.82 -8.45
CA LEU A 130 -1.94 -11.24 -9.76
C LEU A 130 -2.67 -10.12 -10.53
N HIS A 131 -3.13 -9.08 -9.84
CA HIS A 131 -3.86 -7.97 -10.46
C HIS A 131 -2.96 -7.08 -11.34
N PRO A 132 -1.79 -6.57 -10.88
CA PRO A 132 -0.88 -5.81 -11.75
C PRO A 132 -0.44 -6.57 -13.00
N ILE A 133 -0.24 -7.89 -12.89
CA ILE A 133 0.15 -8.77 -14.00
C ILE A 133 -0.92 -8.79 -15.10
N ARG A 134 -2.21 -8.78 -14.72
CA ARG A 134 -3.36 -8.75 -15.64
C ARG A 134 -3.68 -7.34 -16.15
N SER A 135 -3.39 -6.32 -15.35
CA SER A 135 -3.72 -4.93 -15.67
C SER A 135 -3.03 -4.47 -16.95
N ARG A 136 -3.85 -4.02 -17.92
CA ARG A 136 -3.38 -3.48 -19.21
C ARG A 136 -2.45 -2.28 -18.99
N ALA A 137 -2.80 -1.41 -18.03
CA ALA A 137 -2.05 -0.19 -17.76
C ALA A 137 -0.79 -0.41 -16.91
N GLU A 138 -0.65 -1.54 -16.22
CA GLU A 138 0.47 -1.81 -15.31
C GLU A 138 1.53 -2.69 -15.95
N MET A 139 1.30 -4.01 -16.04
CA MET A 139 2.34 -4.97 -16.47
C MET A 139 1.96 -5.77 -17.72
N ARG A 140 0.68 -5.81 -18.13
CA ARG A 140 0.26 -6.58 -19.31
C ARG A 140 0.51 -5.85 -20.62
N GLY A 141 0.12 -4.57 -20.70
CA GLY A 141 -0.01 -3.89 -21.99
C GLY A 141 -0.98 -4.62 -22.92
N ASP A 142 -0.72 -4.55 -24.23
CA ASP A 142 -1.47 -5.25 -25.28
C ASP A 142 -0.81 -6.56 -25.73
N ALA A 143 0.17 -7.07 -24.97
CA ALA A 143 0.98 -8.23 -25.37
C ALA A 143 0.21 -9.58 -25.32
N CYS A 144 -0.87 -9.66 -24.55
CA CYS A 144 -1.73 -10.84 -24.46
C CYS A 144 -3.12 -10.48 -23.89
N ALA A 145 -4.08 -11.41 -23.99
CA ALA A 145 -5.38 -11.24 -23.34
C ALA A 145 -5.26 -11.30 -21.80
N ASP A 146 -6.21 -10.69 -21.09
CA ASP A 146 -6.23 -10.70 -19.62
C ASP A 146 -6.21 -12.14 -19.07
N SER A 147 -7.06 -13.00 -19.65
CA SER A 147 -7.18 -14.42 -19.32
C SER A 147 -5.90 -15.23 -19.49
N GLU A 148 -4.95 -14.76 -20.30
CA GLU A 148 -3.69 -15.45 -20.61
C GLU A 148 -2.51 -14.94 -19.78
N ALA A 149 -2.62 -13.74 -19.19
CA ALA A 149 -1.48 -13.01 -18.64
C ALA A 149 -0.74 -13.78 -17.54
N VAL A 150 -1.48 -14.45 -16.65
CA VAL A 150 -0.92 -15.23 -15.54
C VAL A 150 -0.24 -16.51 -16.05
N ALA A 151 -0.86 -17.23 -16.98
CA ALA A 151 -0.24 -18.42 -17.57
C ALA A 151 1.04 -18.05 -18.34
N ALA A 152 1.00 -16.97 -19.12
CA ALA A 152 2.16 -16.46 -19.85
C ALA A 152 3.30 -16.03 -18.90
N MET A 153 2.98 -15.46 -17.73
CA MET A 153 3.97 -15.17 -16.68
C MET A 153 4.66 -16.44 -16.18
N VAL A 154 3.88 -17.47 -15.81
CA VAL A 154 4.42 -18.74 -15.34
C VAL A 154 5.37 -19.34 -16.38
N ASP A 155 4.95 -19.37 -17.64
CA ASP A 155 5.76 -19.90 -18.73
C ASP A 155 7.06 -19.12 -18.95
N ARG A 156 7.04 -17.79 -18.81
CA ARG A 156 8.26 -16.95 -18.86
C ARG A 156 9.23 -17.33 -17.75
N VAL A 157 8.75 -17.40 -16.50
CA VAL A 157 9.60 -17.75 -15.34
C VAL A 157 10.20 -19.14 -15.49
N ARG A 158 9.43 -20.12 -15.99
CA ARG A 158 9.89 -21.50 -16.26
C ARG A 158 11.05 -21.57 -17.25
N ARG A 159 11.09 -20.68 -18.25
CA ARG A 159 12.15 -20.65 -19.28
C ARG A 159 13.51 -20.20 -18.74
N VAL A 160 13.54 -19.49 -17.61
CA VAL A 160 14.79 -19.00 -17.02
C VAL A 160 15.45 -20.10 -16.18
N THR A 161 16.61 -20.58 -16.61
CA THR A 161 17.37 -21.63 -15.92
C THR A 161 17.62 -21.31 -14.44
N GLY A 162 18.02 -20.07 -14.14
CA GLY A 162 18.29 -19.64 -12.77
C GLY A 162 17.07 -19.66 -11.85
N TYR A 163 15.85 -19.44 -12.38
CA TYR A 163 14.64 -19.53 -11.57
C TYR A 163 14.28 -20.99 -11.26
N ARG A 164 14.44 -21.92 -12.20
CA ARG A 164 14.18 -23.36 -11.96
C ARG A 164 14.91 -23.89 -10.73
N GLU A 165 16.20 -23.59 -10.61
CA GLU A 165 17.01 -23.95 -9.45
C GLU A 165 16.48 -23.28 -8.17
N LYS A 166 16.30 -21.96 -8.18
CA LYS A 166 15.86 -21.20 -6.99
C LYS A 166 14.48 -21.63 -6.48
N PHE A 167 13.54 -21.90 -7.38
CA PHE A 167 12.22 -22.40 -7.01
C PHE A 167 12.31 -23.80 -6.37
N SER A 168 13.16 -24.70 -6.87
CA SER A 168 13.35 -26.02 -6.26
C SER A 168 13.88 -25.95 -4.82
N HIS A 169 14.68 -24.93 -4.50
CA HIS A 169 15.18 -24.70 -3.14
C HIS A 169 14.18 -23.97 -2.24
N ALA A 170 13.41 -23.02 -2.78
CA ALA A 170 12.46 -22.23 -2.01
C ALA A 170 11.14 -22.97 -1.72
N PHE A 171 10.80 -23.96 -2.56
CA PHE A 171 9.55 -24.72 -2.54
C PHE A 171 9.82 -26.22 -2.70
N PRO A 172 10.61 -26.84 -1.79
CA PRO A 172 10.97 -28.26 -1.89
C PRO A 172 9.75 -29.17 -1.78
N GLU A 173 8.67 -28.72 -1.14
CA GLU A 173 7.42 -29.45 -0.98
C GLU A 173 6.57 -29.50 -2.27
N GLN A 174 6.84 -28.65 -3.26
CA GLN A 174 6.24 -28.68 -4.61
C GLN A 174 7.23 -29.21 -5.66
N SER A 175 8.09 -30.17 -5.31
CA SER A 175 9.18 -30.68 -6.15
C SER A 175 8.78 -31.12 -7.57
N HIS A 176 7.53 -31.56 -7.78
CA HIS A 176 7.03 -31.96 -9.10
C HIS A 176 6.68 -30.78 -10.02
N GLU A 177 6.27 -29.65 -9.47
CA GLU A 177 5.90 -28.44 -10.20
C GLU A 177 6.18 -27.19 -9.36
N PRO A 178 7.47 -26.83 -9.15
CA PRO A 178 7.82 -25.80 -8.17
C PRO A 178 7.54 -24.38 -8.68
N ILE A 179 7.37 -24.17 -9.99
CA ILE A 179 7.04 -22.88 -10.60
C ILE A 179 5.56 -22.89 -11.03
N THR A 180 4.71 -22.30 -10.20
CA THR A 180 3.29 -22.06 -10.45
C THR A 180 2.96 -20.60 -10.16
N ALA A 181 1.76 -20.14 -10.55
CA ALA A 181 1.30 -18.80 -10.18
C ALA A 181 1.29 -18.62 -8.65
N THR A 182 0.89 -19.65 -7.91
CA THR A 182 0.85 -19.67 -6.45
C THR A 182 2.24 -19.53 -5.84
N THR A 183 3.23 -20.31 -6.29
CA THR A 183 4.59 -20.23 -5.72
C THR A 183 5.31 -18.95 -6.11
N ILE A 184 5.05 -18.40 -7.32
CA ILE A 184 5.54 -17.07 -7.71
C ILE A 184 4.98 -15.99 -6.79
N ALA A 185 3.65 -15.97 -6.59
CA ALA A 185 3.00 -15.02 -5.71
C ALA A 185 3.49 -15.15 -4.27
N ALA A 186 3.60 -16.39 -3.77
CA ALA A 186 4.08 -16.71 -2.45
C ALA A 186 5.51 -16.20 -2.19
N ALA A 187 6.42 -16.36 -3.16
CA ALA A 187 7.79 -15.89 -3.04
C ALA A 187 7.85 -14.36 -2.93
N VAL A 188 7.19 -13.65 -3.86
CA VAL A 188 7.18 -12.17 -3.86
C VAL A 188 6.51 -11.64 -2.59
N ALA A 189 5.39 -12.22 -2.16
CA ALA A 189 4.72 -11.84 -0.93
C ALA A 189 5.63 -12.05 0.30
N ALA A 190 6.42 -13.13 0.35
CA ALA A 190 7.40 -13.36 1.43
C ALA A 190 8.45 -12.25 1.48
N PHE A 191 8.92 -11.79 0.31
CA PHE A 191 9.79 -10.63 0.24
C PHE A 191 9.10 -9.35 0.74
N GLU A 192 7.87 -9.08 0.33
CA GLU A 192 7.12 -7.90 0.75
C GLU A 192 6.87 -7.89 2.27
N ARG A 193 6.57 -9.03 2.89
CA ARG A 193 6.46 -9.16 4.36
C ARG A 193 7.77 -8.89 5.08
N SER A 194 8.92 -9.10 4.43
CA SER A 194 10.24 -8.79 5.01
C SER A 194 10.55 -7.28 5.03
N LEU A 195 9.78 -6.46 4.32
CA LEU A 195 9.96 -5.00 4.26
C LEU A 195 9.42 -4.36 5.54
N ILE A 196 10.18 -4.43 6.64
CA ILE A 196 9.78 -3.92 7.96
C ILE A 196 10.63 -2.73 8.39
N GLY A 197 9.99 -1.59 8.67
CA GLY A 197 10.55 -0.36 9.23
C GLY A 197 10.15 -0.14 10.69
N GLY A 198 10.47 -1.08 11.58
CA GLY A 198 9.97 -1.13 12.98
C GLY A 198 10.82 -0.44 14.06
N ASN A 199 11.80 0.39 13.68
CA ASN A 199 12.74 1.06 14.59
C ASN A 199 12.72 2.60 14.48
N SER A 200 11.58 3.17 14.13
CA SER A 200 11.41 4.63 14.08
C SER A 200 11.61 5.26 15.48
N PRO A 201 11.90 6.57 15.58
CA PRO A 201 11.91 7.29 16.85
C PRO A 201 10.61 7.08 17.66
N PHE A 202 9.46 7.04 16.97
CA PHE A 202 8.17 6.75 17.58
C PHE A 202 8.13 5.32 18.15
N ASP A 203 8.58 4.30 17.41
CA ASP A 203 8.58 2.92 17.91
C ASP A 203 9.49 2.74 19.13
N ARG A 204 10.65 3.41 19.16
CA ARG A 204 11.54 3.39 20.33
C ARG A 204 10.89 4.06 21.53
N PHE A 205 10.24 5.21 21.31
CA PHE A 205 9.50 5.93 22.36
C PHE A 205 8.39 5.08 22.97
N GLN A 206 7.57 4.44 22.13
CA GLN A 206 6.52 3.53 22.58
C GLN A 206 7.04 2.24 23.24
N ARG A 207 8.33 1.92 23.08
CA ARG A 207 9.03 0.84 23.78
C ARG A 207 9.75 1.29 25.06
N GLY A 208 9.58 2.54 25.48
CA GLY A 208 10.08 3.06 26.75
C GLY A 208 11.32 3.95 26.64
N ASP A 209 11.87 4.18 25.45
CA ASP A 209 12.91 5.21 25.26
C ASP A 209 12.28 6.60 25.24
N SER A 210 12.07 7.19 26.42
CA SER A 210 11.43 8.50 26.57
C SER A 210 12.17 9.64 25.88
N THR A 211 13.43 9.43 25.46
CA THR A 211 14.25 10.43 24.77
C THR A 211 14.17 10.32 23.25
N ALA A 212 13.55 9.27 22.71
CA ALA A 212 13.50 9.04 21.27
C ALA A 212 12.68 10.07 20.50
N LEU A 213 11.69 10.72 21.14
CA LEU A 213 10.92 11.82 20.56
C LEU A 213 11.29 13.15 21.20
N THR A 214 11.52 14.17 20.37
CA THR A 214 11.70 15.55 20.82
C THR A 214 10.41 16.12 21.40
N GLU A 215 10.48 17.18 22.20
CA GLU A 215 9.27 17.82 22.75
C GLU A 215 8.27 18.27 21.66
N PRO A 216 8.69 18.88 20.53
CA PRO A 216 7.76 19.18 19.44
C PRO A 216 7.06 17.93 18.87
N GLN A 217 7.77 16.80 18.74
CA GLN A 217 7.19 15.56 18.25
C GLN A 217 6.16 14.98 19.24
N GLN A 218 6.46 15.05 20.55
CA GLN A 218 5.52 14.63 21.59
C GLN A 218 4.28 15.54 21.64
N ARG A 219 4.44 16.86 21.44
CA ARG A 219 3.31 17.79 21.29
C ARG A 219 2.48 17.45 20.06
N GLY A 220 3.11 17.24 18.90
CA GLY A 220 2.43 16.85 17.67
C GLY A 220 1.63 15.56 17.81
N MET A 221 2.18 14.55 18.51
CA MET A 221 1.46 13.31 18.82
C MET A 221 0.21 13.56 19.66
N LYS A 222 0.28 14.40 20.71
CA LYS A 222 -0.90 14.78 21.51
C LYS A 222 -1.92 15.57 20.69
N THR A 223 -1.46 16.46 19.82
CA THR A 223 -2.33 17.21 18.90
C THR A 223 -3.05 16.27 17.94
N PHE A 224 -2.36 15.27 17.39
CA PHE A 224 -2.94 14.24 16.51
C PHE A 224 -4.07 13.46 17.19
N GLU A 225 -3.91 13.13 18.48
CA GLU A 225 -4.96 12.52 19.30
C GLU A 225 -6.13 13.48 19.54
N LYS A 226 -5.85 14.73 19.95
CA LYS A 226 -6.87 15.76 20.24
C LYS A 226 -7.72 16.10 19.00
N ALA A 227 -7.08 16.23 17.84
CA ALA A 227 -7.73 16.51 16.56
C ALA A 227 -8.60 15.33 16.07
N GLY A 228 -8.49 14.15 16.69
CA GLY A 228 -9.31 12.98 16.35
C GLY A 228 -8.76 12.13 15.21
N CYS A 229 -7.58 12.44 14.66
CA CYS A 229 -6.98 11.69 13.56
C CYS A 229 -6.83 10.19 13.87
N ILE A 230 -6.59 9.85 15.14
CA ILE A 230 -6.48 8.47 15.64
C ILE A 230 -7.75 7.63 15.47
N GLN A 231 -8.91 8.25 15.22
CA GLN A 231 -10.18 7.53 15.06
C GLN A 231 -10.16 6.63 13.82
N CYS A 232 -9.49 7.07 12.75
CA CYS A 232 -9.16 6.23 11.59
C CYS A 232 -7.69 5.79 11.63
N HIS A 233 -6.76 6.64 12.09
CA HIS A 233 -5.31 6.39 12.04
C HIS A 233 -4.72 5.91 13.37
N GLY A 234 -5.34 4.89 13.98
CA GLY A 234 -4.93 4.31 15.25
C GLY A 234 -4.00 3.09 15.15
N GLY A 235 -3.63 2.54 16.30
CA GLY A 235 -2.95 1.25 16.40
C GLY A 235 -1.50 1.22 15.90
N PRO A 236 -0.92 0.02 15.66
CA PRO A 236 0.46 -0.12 15.27
C PRO A 236 0.72 0.39 13.86
N MET A 237 -0.26 0.37 12.97
CA MET A 237 -0.09 0.81 11.58
C MET A 237 -0.60 2.24 11.33
N PHE A 238 -1.06 2.96 12.35
CA PHE A 238 -1.71 4.26 12.20
C PHE A 238 -2.83 4.21 11.15
N SER A 239 -3.66 3.17 11.26
CA SER A 239 -4.72 2.83 10.33
C SER A 239 -5.62 1.77 10.96
N ASP A 240 -6.91 1.99 10.90
CA ASP A 240 -7.95 1.03 11.24
C ASP A 240 -8.27 0.09 10.06
N PHE A 241 -7.71 0.39 8.87
CA PHE A 241 -7.91 -0.33 7.62
C PHE A 241 -9.36 -0.44 7.17
N LYS A 242 -10.27 0.38 7.71
CA LYS A 242 -11.66 0.45 7.25
C LYS A 242 -11.77 1.40 6.07
N ARG A 243 -12.89 1.33 5.36
CA ARG A 243 -13.18 2.23 4.24
C ARG A 243 -13.99 3.42 4.73
N HIS A 244 -13.55 4.63 4.41
CA HIS A 244 -14.19 5.88 4.76
C HIS A 244 -14.41 6.74 3.53
N VAL A 245 -15.54 7.45 3.46
CA VAL A 245 -15.81 8.45 2.42
C VAL A 245 -15.29 9.79 2.91
N ILE A 246 -14.09 10.16 2.45
CA ILE A 246 -13.43 11.41 2.89
C ILE A 246 -13.62 12.60 1.94
N GLY A 247 -14.40 12.44 0.87
CA GLY A 247 -14.80 13.56 0.01
C GLY A 247 -13.68 14.20 -0.82
N VAL A 248 -12.58 13.48 -1.09
CA VAL A 248 -11.49 13.97 -1.95
C VAL A 248 -12.03 14.22 -3.37
N PRO A 249 -12.05 15.48 -3.86
CA PRO A 249 -12.65 15.81 -5.16
C PRO A 249 -11.92 15.11 -6.32
N GLY A 250 -12.63 14.82 -7.40
CA GLY A 250 -12.03 14.27 -8.63
C GLY A 250 -12.84 14.66 -9.88
N THR A 251 -12.50 14.03 -11.02
CA THR A 251 -13.31 14.07 -12.24
C THR A 251 -13.68 12.64 -12.67
N GLY A 252 -14.90 12.17 -12.38
CA GLY A 252 -15.41 10.84 -12.76
C GLY A 252 -16.39 10.20 -11.76
N ALA A 253 -16.98 9.06 -12.13
CA ALA A 253 -17.94 8.33 -11.28
C ALA A 253 -17.31 7.73 -9.99
N ASP A 254 -15.98 7.69 -9.90
CA ASP A 254 -15.21 7.12 -8.78
C ASP A 254 -14.82 8.15 -7.69
N ASP A 255 -15.25 9.41 -7.82
CA ASP A 255 -14.71 10.53 -7.03
C ASP A 255 -15.17 10.58 -5.56
N ARG A 256 -16.15 9.78 -5.18
CA ARG A 256 -16.69 9.76 -3.80
C ARG A 256 -16.87 8.35 -3.27
N GLN A 257 -15.86 7.50 -3.46
CA GLN A 257 -15.90 6.14 -2.94
C GLN A 257 -15.31 6.05 -1.55
N ALA A 258 -15.81 5.08 -0.78
CA ALA A 258 -15.20 4.72 0.48
C ALA A 258 -13.82 4.09 0.21
N LEU A 259 -12.76 4.74 0.70
CA LEU A 259 -11.39 4.27 0.54
C LEU A 259 -10.85 3.81 1.86
N ARG A 260 -10.07 2.73 1.81
CA ARG A 260 -9.36 2.19 2.94
C ARG A 260 -8.44 3.27 3.54
N THR A 261 -8.50 3.43 4.86
CA THR A 261 -7.53 4.24 5.61
C THR A 261 -6.12 3.75 5.28
N PRO A 262 -5.25 4.58 4.67
CA PRO A 262 -3.86 4.21 4.44
C PRO A 262 -3.07 4.29 5.75
N THR A 263 -2.02 3.48 5.86
CA THR A 263 -1.06 3.63 6.97
C THR A 263 -0.34 4.96 6.87
N LEU A 264 -0.14 5.64 8.00
CA LEU A 264 0.72 6.83 8.07
C LEU A 264 2.19 6.51 8.36
N ARG A 265 2.57 5.22 8.41
CA ARG A 265 3.97 4.86 8.59
C ARG A 265 4.78 5.27 7.37
N ASN A 266 5.92 5.90 7.62
CA ASN A 266 6.87 6.34 6.60
C ASN A 266 6.33 7.39 5.62
N LEU A 267 5.26 8.10 6.00
CA LEU A 267 4.57 9.06 5.14
C LEU A 267 5.51 10.12 4.54
N GLY A 268 6.55 10.53 5.28
CA GLY A 268 7.57 11.46 4.79
C GLY A 268 8.40 10.99 3.58
N LEU A 269 8.23 9.73 3.12
CA LEU A 269 8.93 9.16 1.97
C LEU A 269 8.01 8.90 0.77
N THR A 270 6.70 9.08 0.91
CA THR A 270 5.69 8.58 -0.06
C THR A 270 4.82 9.69 -0.65
N ALA A 271 5.27 10.94 -0.63
CA ALA A 271 4.61 12.01 -1.37
C ALA A 271 4.57 11.67 -2.88
N PRO A 272 3.54 12.12 -3.64
CA PRO A 272 2.40 12.91 -3.20
C PRO A 272 1.34 12.08 -2.45
N TYR A 273 0.45 12.76 -1.75
CA TYR A 273 -0.53 12.18 -0.83
C TYR A 273 -1.95 12.14 -1.41
N LEU A 274 -2.81 11.39 -0.71
CA LEU A 274 -4.17 11.01 -1.13
C LEU A 274 -4.14 10.02 -2.30
N HIS A 275 -5.28 9.37 -2.51
CA HIS A 275 -5.39 8.24 -3.43
C HIS A 275 -5.12 8.57 -4.90
N ARG A 276 -5.09 9.85 -5.30
CA ARG A 276 -4.69 10.33 -6.65
C ARG A 276 -3.44 11.22 -6.64
N GLY A 277 -2.75 11.33 -5.50
CA GLY A 277 -1.56 12.17 -5.38
C GLY A 277 -1.84 13.67 -5.57
N GLN A 278 -3.00 14.15 -5.10
CA GLN A 278 -3.44 15.55 -5.29
C GLN A 278 -2.77 16.52 -4.31
N ALA A 279 -2.33 16.04 -3.15
CA ALA A 279 -1.61 16.84 -2.17
C ALA A 279 -0.11 16.60 -2.30
N ARG A 280 0.69 17.66 -2.44
CA ARG A 280 2.15 17.55 -2.62
C ARG A 280 2.88 17.52 -1.28
N THR A 281 2.31 18.19 -0.28
CA THR A 281 2.85 18.32 1.07
C THR A 281 1.87 17.77 2.11
N LEU A 282 2.36 17.48 3.31
CA LEU A 282 1.47 17.13 4.42
C LEU A 282 0.62 18.33 4.86
N GLU A 283 1.13 19.54 4.66
CA GLU A 283 0.38 20.78 4.90
C GLU A 283 -0.81 20.88 3.95
N ASP A 284 -0.65 20.52 2.67
CA ASP A 284 -1.77 20.45 1.71
C ASP A 284 -2.86 19.47 2.17
N VAL A 285 -2.48 18.37 2.84
CA VAL A 285 -3.45 17.41 3.40
C VAL A 285 -4.21 18.00 4.57
N LEU A 286 -3.53 18.75 5.46
CA LEU A 286 -4.18 19.41 6.59
C LEU A 286 -5.12 20.52 6.10
N ILE A 287 -4.68 21.31 5.12
CA ILE A 287 -5.51 22.34 4.47
C ILE A 287 -6.73 21.69 3.82
N PHE A 288 -6.57 20.55 3.15
CA PHE A 288 -7.69 19.81 2.57
C PHE A 288 -8.75 19.45 3.63
N TYR A 289 -8.35 18.91 4.78
CA TYR A 289 -9.30 18.58 5.84
C TYR A 289 -10.01 19.81 6.41
N GLU A 290 -9.30 20.93 6.62
CA GLU A 290 -9.93 22.15 7.13
C GLU A 290 -10.91 22.76 6.12
N GLN A 291 -10.49 22.90 4.84
CA GLN A 291 -11.35 23.41 3.77
C GLN A 291 -12.55 22.51 3.49
N LEU A 292 -12.36 21.19 3.56
CA LEU A 292 -13.48 20.25 3.43
C LEU A 292 -14.53 20.57 4.48
N MET A 293 -14.13 20.76 5.73
CA MET A 293 -15.05 21.05 6.83
C MET A 293 -15.71 22.43 6.70
N ASP A 294 -15.02 23.46 6.20
CA ASP A 294 -15.65 24.76 5.88
C ASP A 294 -16.80 24.64 4.86
N THR A 295 -16.73 23.64 3.97
CA THR A 295 -17.73 23.45 2.90
C THR A 295 -18.93 22.60 3.29
N VAL A 296 -18.85 21.85 4.39
CA VAL A 296 -19.97 21.05 4.92
C VAL A 296 -20.59 21.74 6.13
N SER A 297 -21.93 21.75 6.23
CA SER A 297 -22.60 22.43 7.34
C SER A 297 -22.18 21.84 8.70
N GLU A 298 -21.75 22.70 9.63
CA GLU A 298 -21.42 22.37 11.04
C GLU A 298 -22.53 21.60 11.78
N THR A 299 -23.75 21.58 11.25
CA THR A 299 -24.91 20.94 11.88
C THR A 299 -24.91 19.41 11.80
N LEU A 300 -23.94 18.81 11.12
CA LEU A 300 -23.87 17.37 10.89
C LEU A 300 -22.66 16.76 11.59
N ASP A 301 -22.74 16.66 12.92
CA ASP A 301 -22.07 15.61 13.70
C ASP A 301 -22.48 14.24 13.13
N GLY A 302 -21.85 13.77 12.05
CA GLY A 302 -22.32 12.58 11.34
C GLY A 302 -22.03 12.49 9.85
N GLY A 303 -21.40 13.50 9.26
CA GLY A 303 -21.14 13.54 7.82
C GLY A 303 -22.28 14.20 7.05
N ASP A 304 -21.93 14.88 5.96
CA ASP A 304 -22.93 15.59 5.16
C ASP A 304 -23.84 14.63 4.40
N ALA A 305 -25.02 14.37 4.97
CA ALA A 305 -26.07 13.52 4.39
C ALA A 305 -26.73 14.12 3.14
N SER A 306 -26.45 15.38 2.80
CA SER A 306 -26.87 15.96 1.52
C SER A 306 -26.01 15.47 0.34
N LEU A 307 -24.88 14.81 0.63
CA LEU A 307 -23.96 14.24 -0.34
C LEU A 307 -24.24 12.73 -0.51
N ASP A 308 -24.08 12.23 -1.74
CA ASP A 308 -24.23 10.82 -2.07
C ASP A 308 -22.92 10.24 -2.65
N PRO A 309 -22.25 9.30 -1.96
CA PRO A 309 -22.53 8.86 -0.58
C PRO A 309 -22.18 9.93 0.46
N PRO A 310 -22.76 9.85 1.68
CA PRO A 310 -22.47 10.79 2.76
C PRO A 310 -21.00 10.69 3.17
N LEU A 311 -20.45 11.82 3.66
CA LEU A 311 -19.12 11.83 4.25
C LEU A 311 -19.06 10.97 5.52
N ASP A 312 -17.87 10.52 5.86
CA ASP A 312 -17.67 9.75 7.08
C ASP A 312 -17.99 10.58 8.34
N PRO A 313 -18.75 10.04 9.31
CA PRO A 313 -19.15 10.76 10.53
C PRO A 313 -17.99 11.11 11.46
N LEU A 314 -16.80 10.53 11.26
CA LEU A 314 -15.62 10.82 12.07
C LEU A 314 -14.90 12.11 11.63
N LEU A 315 -15.27 12.69 10.48
CA LEU A 315 -14.70 13.95 10.01
C LEU A 315 -15.24 15.13 10.82
N LYS A 316 -14.33 16.02 11.21
CA LYS A 316 -14.60 17.22 12.00
C LYS A 316 -13.51 18.27 11.77
N HIS A 317 -13.80 19.53 12.08
CA HIS A 317 -12.79 20.60 12.10
C HIS A 317 -11.63 20.23 13.02
N LEU A 318 -10.41 20.59 12.62
CA LEU A 318 -9.21 20.19 13.35
C LEU A 318 -9.04 21.01 14.64
N HIS A 319 -9.60 22.24 14.70
CA HIS A 319 -9.54 23.18 15.84
C HIS A 319 -8.14 23.26 16.46
N LEU A 320 -7.12 23.43 15.61
CA LEU A 320 -5.72 23.50 15.99
C LEU A 320 -5.37 24.92 16.47
N GLU A 321 -5.76 25.25 17.71
CA GLU A 321 -5.24 26.41 18.47
C GLU A 321 -3.94 26.06 19.21
#